data_AF-A0A385JND5-F1
#
_entry.id   AF-A0A385JND5-F1
#
_cell.length_a   1.000
_cell.length_b   1.000
_cell.length_c   1.000
_cell.angle_alpha   90.00
_cell.angle_beta   90.00
_cell.angle_gamma   90.00
#
_symmetry.space_group_name_H-M   'P 1'
#
loop_
_entity.id
_entity.type
_entity.pdbx_description
1 polymer ?
#
loop_
_entity_poly.entity_id
_entity_poly.type
_entity_poly.pdbx_seq_one_letter_code
_entity_poly.pdbx_strand_id
1 'polypeptide(L)'
;MIKYKKYNPILNKYLIILLLLITNMQTTSAFSLYFLCIFVFGLIATLIVVTNHTIKLSLLISIIVLILTLGILTNFHADRYVNYIGLNDILYKKYILVIFWSLMSLLSINIFIHTPKSIIKKSLSIVILIMSFFVILQFFSYYALNITIDFSLITGGIESRSYFGNYRPSGFLPEPAVYSGHMSGLLSLYLFYNKKIDRYFILGMTSIFITQSTLGIILISLILITYLLTSKIKKNKLFFTSIFLALIFLFIVPEIVNRIDVFTQGADTSNNLKLLAIMNFIQDDNIFSFGYGLVSKDHDYLPSYYEATKDITLFGSILSIYGVFLGTIILLVFIFILLKSKIQVKYKLILTIPLLKLCSPGYAFFFIYILWFFIILNEKKFNTEHQSQS
;
A
#
# COMPACT_ATOMS: atom_id res chain seq x y z
N MET A 1 -33.07 -18.01 -11.07
CA MET A 1 -31.83 -18.71 -10.66
C MET A 1 -30.83 -18.64 -11.82
N ILE A 2 -29.98 -17.61 -11.85
CA ILE A 2 -28.98 -17.46 -12.92
C ILE A 2 -27.86 -18.46 -12.66
N LYS A 3 -27.73 -19.46 -13.55
CA LYS A 3 -26.67 -20.49 -13.49
C LYS A 3 -25.31 -19.81 -13.60
N TYR A 4 -24.54 -19.86 -12.51
CA TYR A 4 -23.15 -19.43 -12.47
C TYR A 4 -22.32 -20.22 -13.49
N LYS A 5 -21.61 -19.51 -14.37
CA LYS A 5 -20.64 -20.11 -15.29
C LYS A 5 -19.59 -20.86 -14.45
N LYS A 6 -19.24 -22.07 -14.91
CA LYS A 6 -18.31 -23.00 -14.24
C LYS A 6 -17.01 -22.27 -13.90
N TYR A 7 -16.71 -22.18 -12.60
CA TYR A 7 -15.46 -21.67 -12.05
C TYR A 7 -14.26 -22.15 -12.88
N ASN A 8 -13.51 -21.21 -13.48
CA ASN A 8 -12.30 -21.52 -14.25
C ASN A 8 -11.04 -21.17 -13.42
N PRO A 9 -10.43 -22.17 -12.74
CA PRO A 9 -9.30 -21.94 -11.84
C PRO A 9 -8.09 -21.32 -12.55
N ILE A 10 -7.87 -21.66 -13.82
CA ILE A 10 -6.71 -21.23 -14.59
C ILE A 10 -6.88 -19.76 -14.97
N LEU A 11 -8.05 -19.38 -15.49
CA LEU A 11 -8.35 -18.00 -15.84
C LEU A 11 -8.26 -17.08 -14.61
N ASN A 12 -8.86 -17.48 -13.48
CA ASN A 12 -8.82 -16.67 -12.26
C ASN A 12 -7.38 -16.49 -11.75
N LYS A 13 -6.54 -17.53 -11.83
CA LYS A 13 -5.13 -17.44 -11.47
C LYS A 13 -4.44 -16.31 -12.24
N TYR A 14 -4.58 -16.29 -13.56
CA TYR A 14 -3.96 -15.29 -14.43
C TYR A 14 -4.54 -13.89 -14.22
N LEU A 15 -5.86 -13.76 -14.09
CA LEU A 15 -6.50 -12.48 -13.81
C LEU A 15 -6.02 -11.89 -12.48
N ILE A 16 -5.87 -12.70 -11.42
CA ILE A 16 -5.30 -12.25 -10.15
C ILE A 16 -3.84 -11.80 -10.31
N ILE A 17 -3.02 -12.56 -11.04
CA ILE A 17 -1.62 -12.20 -11.27
C ILE A 17 -1.53 -10.85 -12.00
N LEU A 18 -2.27 -10.70 -13.10
CA LEU A 18 -2.29 -9.47 -13.89
C LEU A 18 -2.80 -8.29 -13.07
N LEU A 19 -3.91 -8.47 -12.35
CA LEU A 19 -4.49 -7.45 -11.46
C LEU A 19 -3.46 -6.93 -10.45
N LEU A 20 -2.78 -7.85 -9.77
CA LEU A 20 -1.78 -7.48 -8.75
C LEU A 20 -0.51 -6.90 -9.36
N LEU A 21 -0.03 -7.40 -10.51
CA LEU A 21 1.15 -6.83 -11.17
C LEU A 21 0.88 -5.41 -11.66
N ILE A 22 -0.21 -5.20 -12.40
CA ILE A 22 -0.53 -3.90 -13.02
C ILE A 22 -0.76 -2.82 -11.96
N THR A 23 -1.41 -3.17 -10.85
CA THR A 23 -1.60 -2.20 -9.76
C THR A 23 -0.34 -1.93 -8.94
N ASN A 24 0.68 -2.78 -9.05
CA ASN A 24 2.01 -2.58 -8.44
C ASN A 24 3.07 -2.06 -9.42
N MET A 25 2.70 -1.81 -10.69
CA MET A 25 3.56 -1.22 -11.71
C MET A 25 3.09 0.21 -11.98
N GLN A 26 3.42 1.11 -11.06
CA GLN A 26 3.06 2.53 -11.12
C GLN A 26 4.32 3.38 -11.01
N THR A 27 4.99 3.60 -12.15
CA THR A 27 6.12 4.53 -12.25
C THR A 27 5.62 5.98 -12.37
N THR A 28 6.54 6.94 -12.50
CA THR A 28 6.18 8.36 -12.72
C THR A 28 5.70 8.65 -14.15
N SER A 29 5.73 7.66 -15.06
CA SER A 29 5.41 7.89 -16.47
C SER A 29 3.91 7.94 -16.76
N ALA A 30 3.56 8.74 -17.77
CA ALA A 30 2.20 8.80 -18.32
C ALA A 30 1.74 7.43 -18.85
N PHE A 31 2.66 6.64 -19.43
CA PHE A 31 2.38 5.27 -19.84
C PHE A 31 1.91 4.41 -18.66
N SER A 32 2.63 4.46 -17.54
CA SER A 32 2.27 3.69 -16.36
C SER A 32 0.90 4.10 -15.81
N LEU A 33 0.63 5.41 -15.72
CA LEU A 33 -0.63 5.91 -15.20
C LEU A 33 -1.81 5.61 -16.13
N TYR A 34 -1.76 6.10 -17.37
CA TYR A 34 -2.91 6.05 -18.29
C TYR A 34 -3.07 4.68 -18.94
N PHE A 35 -1.99 4.06 -19.40
CA PHE A 35 -2.09 2.76 -20.07
C PHE A 35 -2.20 1.62 -19.06
N LEU A 36 -1.27 1.48 -18.11
CA LEU A 36 -1.31 0.36 -17.18
C LEU A 36 -2.41 0.54 -16.10
N CYS A 37 -2.33 1.61 -15.31
CA CYS A 37 -3.19 1.77 -14.13
C CYS A 37 -4.63 2.22 -14.43
N ILE A 38 -4.91 2.78 -15.61
CA ILE A 38 -6.27 3.12 -16.04
C ILE A 38 -6.77 2.11 -17.07
N PHE A 39 -6.18 2.06 -18.27
CA PHE A 39 -6.72 1.23 -19.35
C PHE A 39 -6.64 -0.27 -19.06
N VAL A 40 -5.45 -0.82 -18.78
CA VAL A 40 -5.27 -2.26 -18.54
C VAL A 40 -5.98 -2.69 -17.26
N PHE A 41 -5.88 -1.91 -16.18
CA PHE A 41 -6.62 -2.21 -14.94
C PHE A 41 -8.14 -2.22 -15.18
N GLY A 42 -8.69 -1.23 -15.89
CA GLY A 42 -10.11 -1.19 -16.23
C GLY A 42 -10.56 -2.39 -17.08
N LEU A 43 -9.73 -2.82 -18.04
CA LEU A 43 -9.98 -4.00 -18.85
C LEU A 43 -10.00 -5.27 -17.99
N ILE A 44 -9.02 -5.45 -17.10
CA ILE A 44 -8.96 -6.60 -16.18
C ILE A 44 -10.19 -6.62 -15.28
N ALA A 45 -10.57 -5.48 -14.68
CA ALA A 45 -11.75 -5.38 -13.83
C ALA A 45 -13.03 -5.76 -14.59
N THR A 46 -13.17 -5.30 -15.83
CA THR A 46 -14.30 -5.65 -16.71
C THR A 46 -14.33 -7.14 -17.01
N LEU A 47 -13.19 -7.75 -17.35
CA LEU A 47 -13.09 -9.20 -17.56
C LEU A 47 -13.47 -10.00 -16.30
N ILE A 48 -13.09 -9.51 -15.12
CA ILE A 48 -13.47 -10.14 -13.83
C ILE A 48 -14.99 -10.09 -13.63
N VAL A 49 -15.64 -8.97 -13.96
CA VAL A 49 -17.09 -8.83 -13.85
C VAL A 49 -17.83 -9.75 -14.83
N VAL A 50 -17.37 -9.78 -16.08
CA VAL A 50 -17.92 -10.66 -17.14
C VAL A 50 -17.75 -12.14 -16.78
N THR A 51 -16.73 -12.50 -16.00
CA THR A 51 -16.47 -13.90 -15.62
C THR A 51 -17.14 -14.32 -14.31
N ASN A 52 -17.21 -13.45 -13.30
CA ASN A 52 -17.70 -13.80 -11.96
C ASN A 52 -19.12 -13.30 -11.63
N HIS A 53 -19.74 -12.45 -12.47
CA HIS A 53 -21.16 -12.02 -12.44
C HIS A 53 -21.77 -11.59 -11.09
N THR A 54 -20.97 -11.30 -10.07
CA THR A 54 -21.48 -10.87 -8.77
C THR A 54 -20.82 -9.58 -8.35
N ILE A 55 -21.63 -8.61 -7.93
CA ILE A 55 -21.21 -7.41 -7.19
C ILE A 55 -22.03 -7.42 -5.90
N LYS A 56 -21.36 -7.29 -4.75
CA LYS A 56 -22.07 -7.20 -3.46
C LYS A 56 -22.63 -5.79 -3.30
N LEU A 57 -23.96 -5.69 -3.19
CA LEU A 57 -24.66 -4.41 -3.05
C LEU A 57 -24.13 -3.56 -1.89
N SER A 58 -23.82 -4.18 -0.74
CA SER A 58 -23.29 -3.45 0.42
C SER A 58 -21.95 -2.77 0.13
N LEU A 59 -21.03 -3.43 -0.59
CA LEU A 59 -19.74 -2.84 -0.96
C LEU A 59 -19.91 -1.72 -2.00
N LEU A 60 -20.87 -1.88 -2.92
CA LEU A 60 -21.21 -0.83 -3.89
C LEU A 60 -21.73 0.43 -3.19
N ILE A 61 -22.66 0.28 -2.26
CA ILE A 61 -23.20 1.40 -1.46
C ILE A 61 -22.08 2.09 -0.68
N SER A 62 -21.20 1.33 0.00
CA SER A 62 -20.08 1.92 0.73
C SER A 62 -19.15 2.77 -0.15
N ILE A 63 -18.91 2.34 -1.39
CA ILE A 63 -18.05 3.09 -2.32
C ILE A 63 -18.77 4.31 -2.89
N ILE A 64 -20.07 4.21 -3.18
CA ILE A 64 -20.84 5.39 -3.59
C ILE A 64 -20.82 6.45 -2.48
N VAL A 65 -21.01 6.05 -1.22
CA VAL A 65 -20.90 6.95 -0.07
C VAL A 65 -19.50 7.57 0.01
N LEU A 66 -18.44 6.77 -0.14
CA LEU A 66 -17.06 7.26 -0.15
C LEU A 66 -16.80 8.27 -1.28
N ILE A 67 -17.32 8.01 -2.48
CA ILE A 67 -17.20 8.91 -3.63
C ILE A 67 -17.91 10.22 -3.34
N LEU A 68 -19.15 10.17 -2.84
CA LEU A 68 -19.93 11.36 -2.52
C LEU A 68 -19.25 12.21 -1.44
N THR A 69 -18.75 11.58 -0.36
CA THR A 69 -18.04 12.31 0.71
C THR A 69 -16.75 12.94 0.20
N LEU A 70 -15.97 12.22 -0.60
CA LEU A 70 -14.77 12.77 -1.24
C LEU A 70 -15.10 13.88 -2.23
N GLY A 71 -16.21 13.80 -2.95
CA GLY A 71 -16.66 14.84 -3.87
C GLY A 71 -17.03 16.14 -3.15
N ILE A 72 -17.78 16.03 -2.05
CA ILE A 72 -18.11 17.17 -1.19
C ILE A 72 -16.83 17.82 -0.64
N LEU A 73 -15.90 17.03 -0.11
CA LEU A 73 -14.63 17.53 0.40
C LEU A 73 -13.76 18.15 -0.70
N THR A 74 -13.72 17.55 -1.89
CA THR A 74 -12.94 18.08 -3.02
C THR A 74 -13.47 19.44 -3.45
N ASN A 75 -14.79 19.62 -3.53
CA ASN A 75 -15.39 20.92 -3.84
C ASN A 75 -15.09 21.95 -2.74
N PHE A 76 -15.27 21.58 -1.47
CA PHE A 76 -14.94 22.45 -0.34
C PHE A 76 -13.48 22.94 -0.38
N HIS A 77 -12.53 22.04 -0.72
CA HIS A 77 -11.13 22.42 -0.87
C HIS A 77 -10.87 23.23 -2.13
N ALA A 78 -11.51 22.91 -3.25
CA ALA A 78 -11.36 23.68 -4.49
C ALA A 78 -11.74 25.16 -4.30
N ASP A 79 -12.79 25.43 -3.51
CA ASP A 79 -13.20 26.79 -3.16
C ASP A 79 -12.17 27.51 -2.27
N ARG A 80 -11.50 26.77 -1.37
CA ARG A 80 -10.43 27.32 -0.51
C ARG A 80 -9.18 27.70 -1.29
N TYR A 81 -8.87 26.92 -2.33
CA TYR A 81 -7.62 27.07 -3.10
C TYR A 81 -7.81 27.83 -4.42
N VAL A 82 -8.92 28.56 -4.60
CA VAL A 82 -9.22 29.34 -5.82
C VAL A 82 -8.09 30.29 -6.21
N ASN A 83 -7.35 30.83 -5.24
CA ASN A 83 -6.24 31.76 -5.48
C ASN A 83 -5.00 31.09 -6.10
N TYR A 84 -4.93 29.75 -6.12
CA TYR A 84 -3.85 29.00 -6.74
C TYR A 84 -4.27 28.53 -8.14
N ILE A 85 -3.88 29.30 -9.16
CA ILE A 85 -4.20 29.02 -10.57
C ILE A 85 -3.80 27.58 -10.92
N GLY A 86 -4.73 26.78 -11.44
CA GLY A 86 -4.47 25.40 -11.88
C GLY A 86 -4.48 24.32 -10.79
N LEU A 87 -4.51 24.69 -9.50
CA LEU A 87 -4.57 23.70 -8.41
C LEU A 87 -5.92 22.95 -8.39
N ASN A 88 -7.02 23.63 -8.71
CA ASN A 88 -8.34 23.00 -8.80
C ASN A 88 -8.39 21.88 -9.83
N ASP A 89 -7.76 22.07 -11.00
CA ASP A 89 -7.68 21.03 -12.05
C ASP A 89 -6.95 19.78 -11.56
N ILE A 90 -5.87 19.97 -10.78
CA ILE A 90 -5.12 18.87 -10.20
C ILE A 90 -5.96 18.11 -9.18
N LEU A 91 -6.70 18.84 -8.33
CA LEU A 91 -7.59 18.24 -7.33
C LEU A 91 -8.69 17.41 -7.97
N TYR A 92 -9.36 17.94 -9.00
CA TYR A 92 -10.39 17.21 -9.72
C TYR A 92 -9.83 15.99 -10.46
N LYS A 93 -8.65 16.09 -11.10
CA LYS A 93 -7.98 14.93 -11.73
C LYS A 93 -7.69 13.83 -10.71
N LYS A 94 -7.22 14.18 -9.51
CA LYS A 94 -6.96 13.22 -8.43
C LYS A 94 -8.24 12.59 -7.90
N TYR A 95 -9.27 13.39 -7.70
CA TYR A 95 -10.57 12.90 -7.28
C TYR A 95 -11.12 11.87 -8.28
N ILE A 96 -11.06 12.17 -9.59
CA ILE A 96 -11.46 11.24 -10.66
C ILE A 96 -10.64 9.95 -10.61
N LEU A 97 -9.32 10.03 -10.42
CA LEU A 97 -8.46 8.84 -10.28
C LEU A 97 -8.84 7.97 -9.08
N VAL A 98 -9.13 8.60 -7.93
CA VAL A 98 -9.58 7.89 -6.72
C VAL A 98 -10.93 7.20 -6.94
N ILE A 99 -11.88 7.87 -7.60
CA ILE A 99 -13.15 7.27 -8.01
C ILE A 99 -12.89 6.06 -8.91
N PHE A 100 -12.07 6.23 -9.95
CA PHE A 100 -11.79 5.18 -10.90
C PHE A 100 -11.15 3.95 -10.23
N TRP A 101 -10.10 4.13 -9.44
CA TRP A 101 -9.41 3.02 -8.78
C TRP A 101 -10.28 2.34 -7.72
N SER A 102 -11.08 3.09 -6.97
CA SER A 102 -12.00 2.50 -5.98
C SER A 102 -13.07 1.63 -6.66
N LEU A 103 -13.67 2.12 -7.75
CA LEU A 103 -14.65 1.38 -8.54
C LEU A 103 -14.04 0.14 -9.20
N MET A 104 -12.89 0.27 -9.88
CA MET A 104 -12.24 -0.88 -10.52
C MET A 104 -11.80 -1.94 -9.50
N SER A 105 -11.36 -1.51 -8.32
CA SER A 105 -11.02 -2.44 -7.23
C SER A 105 -12.25 -3.17 -6.72
N LEU A 106 -13.39 -2.48 -6.56
CA LEU A 106 -14.67 -3.12 -6.20
C LEU A 106 -15.10 -4.19 -7.20
N LEU A 107 -15.06 -3.84 -8.48
CA LEU A 107 -15.45 -4.75 -9.56
C LEU A 107 -14.54 -5.99 -9.60
N SER A 108 -13.26 -5.79 -9.28
CA SER A 108 -12.27 -6.85 -9.28
C SER A 108 -12.33 -7.74 -8.02
N ILE A 109 -12.79 -7.23 -6.88
CA ILE A 109 -12.50 -7.86 -5.58
C ILE A 109 -13.16 -9.24 -5.38
N ASN A 110 -14.29 -9.49 -6.04
CA ASN A 110 -15.02 -10.76 -5.89
C ASN A 110 -14.23 -11.96 -6.42
N ILE A 111 -13.23 -11.75 -7.28
CA ILE A 111 -12.34 -12.82 -7.72
C ILE A 111 -11.61 -13.48 -6.53
N PHE A 112 -11.27 -12.71 -5.48
CA PHE A 112 -10.58 -13.23 -4.31
C PHE A 112 -11.49 -14.02 -3.37
N ILE A 113 -12.80 -13.80 -3.44
CA ILE A 113 -13.79 -14.52 -2.62
C ILE A 113 -14.06 -15.91 -3.21
N HIS A 114 -14.20 -15.98 -4.54
CA HIS A 114 -14.60 -17.21 -5.22
C HIS A 114 -13.42 -18.08 -5.64
N THR A 115 -12.19 -17.61 -5.47
CA THR A 115 -10.99 -18.35 -5.82
C THR A 115 -10.42 -19.10 -4.60
N PRO A 116 -10.11 -20.40 -4.70
CA PRO A 116 -9.46 -21.18 -3.65
C PRO A 116 -8.16 -20.53 -3.17
N LYS A 117 -7.96 -20.58 -1.86
CA LYS A 117 -6.77 -20.05 -1.16
C LYS A 117 -5.45 -20.55 -1.76
N SER A 118 -5.41 -21.79 -2.25
CA SER A 118 -4.23 -22.39 -2.89
C SER A 118 -3.82 -21.70 -4.19
N ILE A 119 -4.79 -21.24 -4.99
CA ILE A 119 -4.54 -20.49 -6.23
C ILE A 119 -4.09 -19.08 -5.89
N ILE A 120 -4.78 -18.41 -4.96
CA ILE A 120 -4.40 -17.09 -4.46
C ILE A 120 -2.94 -17.09 -3.97
N LYS A 121 -2.56 -18.08 -3.15
CA LYS A 121 -1.17 -18.27 -2.69
C LYS A 121 -0.19 -18.39 -3.87
N LYS A 122 -0.51 -19.21 -4.88
CA LYS A 122 0.34 -19.38 -6.07
C LYS A 122 0.46 -18.08 -6.87
N SER A 123 -0.64 -17.34 -7.04
CA SER A 123 -0.64 -16.04 -7.72
C SER A 123 0.22 -15.03 -6.98
N LEU A 124 0.07 -14.89 -5.66
CA LEU A 124 0.92 -14.02 -4.83
C LEU A 124 2.41 -14.41 -4.93
N SER A 125 2.73 -15.71 -4.93
CA SER A 125 4.13 -16.17 -5.08
C SER A 125 4.76 -15.69 -6.40
N ILE A 126 3.99 -15.74 -7.49
CA ILE A 126 4.44 -15.29 -8.81
C ILE A 126 4.62 -13.78 -8.84
N VAL A 127 3.68 -13.03 -8.28
CA VAL A 127 3.76 -11.56 -8.21
C VAL A 127 4.99 -11.13 -7.39
N ILE A 128 5.20 -11.72 -6.22
CA ILE A 128 6.37 -11.44 -5.37
C ILE A 128 7.67 -11.74 -6.13
N LEU A 129 7.74 -12.87 -6.84
CA LEU A 129 8.91 -13.25 -7.62
C LEU A 129 9.23 -12.22 -8.72
N ILE A 130 8.23 -11.80 -9.49
CA ILE A 130 8.40 -10.83 -10.58
C ILE A 130 8.81 -9.46 -10.03
N MET A 131 8.13 -8.96 -9.00
CA MET A 131 8.46 -7.66 -8.40
C MET A 131 9.86 -7.65 -7.78
N SER A 132 10.23 -8.73 -7.09
CA SER A 132 11.58 -8.86 -6.51
C SER A 132 12.65 -8.93 -7.58
N PHE A 133 12.38 -9.62 -8.69
CA PHE A 133 13.31 -9.75 -9.81
C PHE A 133 13.72 -8.38 -10.38
N PHE A 134 12.78 -7.45 -10.56
CA PHE A 134 13.09 -6.12 -11.11
C PHE A 134 13.98 -5.28 -10.18
N VAL A 135 13.75 -5.33 -8.87
CA VAL A 135 14.61 -4.65 -7.89
C VAL A 135 16.01 -5.26 -7.84
N ILE A 136 16.09 -6.60 -7.85
CA ILE A 136 17.37 -7.32 -7.87
C ILE A 136 18.13 -7.02 -9.17
N LEU A 137 17.44 -6.96 -10.31
CA LEU A 137 18.03 -6.60 -11.59
C LEU A 137 18.61 -5.19 -11.57
N GLN A 138 17.87 -4.21 -11.05
CA GLN A 138 18.38 -2.84 -10.88
C GLN A 138 19.62 -2.80 -9.99
N PHE A 139 19.59 -3.50 -8.85
CA PHE A 139 20.72 -3.59 -7.94
C PHE A 139 21.98 -4.13 -8.60
N PHE A 140 21.89 -5.30 -9.25
CA PHE A 140 23.04 -5.91 -9.92
C PHE A 140 23.52 -5.10 -11.11
N SER A 141 22.60 -4.52 -11.89
CA SER A 141 22.98 -3.69 -13.04
C SER A 141 23.82 -2.50 -12.57
N TYR A 142 23.42 -1.84 -11.48
CA TYR A 142 24.18 -0.71 -10.96
C TYR A 142 25.49 -1.14 -10.28
N TYR A 143 25.43 -2.03 -9.28
CA TYR A 143 26.60 -2.33 -8.45
C TYR A 143 27.61 -3.28 -9.10
N ALA A 144 27.22 -4.12 -10.07
CA ALA A 144 28.14 -5.04 -10.75
C ALA A 144 28.54 -4.57 -12.16
N LEU A 145 27.65 -3.87 -12.88
CA LEU A 145 27.88 -3.45 -14.26
C LEU A 145 28.00 -1.93 -14.44
N ASN A 146 27.76 -1.14 -13.39
CA ASN A 146 27.70 0.32 -13.44
C ASN A 146 26.65 0.86 -14.43
N ILE A 147 25.54 0.13 -14.59
CA ILE A 147 24.41 0.47 -15.47
C ILE A 147 23.19 0.83 -14.61
N THR A 148 22.71 2.08 -14.73
CA THR A 148 21.49 2.53 -14.06
C THR A 148 20.26 2.17 -14.90
N ILE A 149 19.43 1.27 -14.37
CA ILE A 149 18.12 0.96 -14.96
C ILE A 149 17.05 1.77 -14.24
N ASP A 150 16.44 2.73 -14.94
CA ASP A 150 15.29 3.47 -14.45
C ASP A 150 14.05 3.15 -15.30
N PHE A 151 13.13 2.36 -14.74
CA PHE A 151 11.90 1.97 -15.44
C PHE A 151 10.95 3.16 -15.68
N SER A 152 11.04 4.22 -14.88
CA SER A 152 10.28 5.44 -15.14
C SER A 152 10.79 6.12 -16.41
N LEU A 153 12.11 6.31 -16.56
CA LEU A 153 12.69 6.89 -17.76
C LEU A 153 12.44 6.01 -19.01
N ILE A 154 12.62 4.69 -18.89
CA ILE A 154 12.36 3.74 -19.99
C ILE A 154 10.91 3.82 -20.48
N THR A 155 9.96 4.10 -19.60
CA THR A 155 8.54 4.24 -19.94
C THR A 155 8.12 5.68 -20.27
N GLY A 156 9.07 6.61 -20.42
CA GLY A 156 8.83 8.01 -20.81
C GLY A 156 8.38 8.91 -19.66
N GLY A 157 8.73 8.56 -18.42
CA GLY A 157 8.47 9.35 -17.21
C GLY A 157 9.67 10.16 -16.75
N ILE A 158 9.59 10.64 -15.51
CA ILE A 158 10.67 11.37 -14.83
C ILE A 158 11.50 10.39 -14.02
N GLU A 159 12.77 10.69 -13.79
CA GLU A 159 13.66 9.89 -12.97
C GLU A 159 13.02 9.48 -11.63
N SER A 160 13.16 8.21 -11.30
CA SER A 160 12.78 7.65 -10.01
C SER A 160 13.66 8.24 -8.90
N ARG A 161 13.11 8.35 -7.68
CA ARG A 161 13.88 8.80 -6.51
C ARG A 161 14.78 7.68 -5.97
N SER A 162 15.66 7.18 -6.83
CA SER A 162 16.56 6.06 -6.56
C SER A 162 17.90 6.51 -5.99
N TYR A 163 18.28 7.79 -6.14
CA TYR A 163 19.54 8.33 -5.59
C TYR A 163 19.28 9.14 -4.31
N PHE A 164 19.86 8.69 -3.20
CA PHE A 164 19.91 9.44 -1.94
C PHE A 164 21.21 9.10 -1.22
N GLY A 165 22.31 9.74 -1.64
CA GLY A 165 23.69 9.36 -1.28
C GLY A 165 24.17 8.10 -2.01
N ASN A 166 23.44 6.99 -1.87
CA ASN A 166 23.67 5.73 -2.59
C ASN A 166 22.53 5.41 -3.57
N TYR A 167 22.80 4.52 -4.53
CA TYR A 167 21.77 3.99 -5.43
C TYR A 167 20.89 2.97 -4.70
N ARG A 168 19.58 3.23 -4.74
CA ARG A 168 18.54 2.50 -4.04
C ARG A 168 17.46 2.08 -5.03
N PRO A 169 17.40 0.81 -5.43
CA PRO A 169 16.43 0.36 -6.43
C PRO A 169 14.98 0.41 -5.91
N SER A 170 14.04 0.69 -6.82
CA SER A 170 12.60 0.82 -6.51
C SER A 170 11.70 -0.03 -7.41
N GLY A 171 12.25 -0.73 -8.39
CA GLY A 171 11.50 -1.49 -9.40
C GLY A 171 10.60 -0.59 -10.23
N PHE A 172 9.37 -1.02 -10.49
CA PHE A 172 8.33 -0.24 -11.20
C PHE A 172 7.58 0.76 -10.31
N LEU A 173 8.23 1.27 -9.26
CA LEU A 173 7.65 2.23 -8.33
C LEU A 173 8.55 3.46 -8.21
N PRO A 174 7.99 4.64 -7.87
CA PRO A 174 8.69 5.91 -8.01
C PRO A 174 9.77 6.11 -6.94
N GLU A 175 9.70 5.38 -5.83
CA GLU A 175 10.67 5.48 -4.73
C GLU A 175 10.84 4.16 -3.97
N PRO A 176 12.03 3.90 -3.39
CA PRO A 176 12.31 2.73 -2.55
C PRO A 176 11.30 2.48 -1.43
N ALA A 177 10.80 3.54 -0.78
CA ALA A 177 9.86 3.42 0.33
C ALA A 177 8.45 2.99 -0.10
N VAL A 178 7.99 3.44 -1.26
CA VAL A 178 6.72 3.00 -1.87
C VAL A 178 6.82 1.54 -2.27
N TYR A 179 7.94 1.13 -2.90
CA TYR A 179 8.20 -0.29 -3.16
C TYR A 179 8.11 -1.14 -1.91
N SER A 180 8.77 -0.73 -0.83
CA SER A 180 8.72 -1.48 0.43
C SER A 180 7.30 -1.56 0.99
N GLY A 181 6.51 -0.49 0.91
CA GLY A 181 5.10 -0.49 1.33
C GLY A 181 4.27 -1.50 0.53
N HIS A 182 4.37 -1.47 -0.80
CA HIS A 182 3.66 -2.38 -1.70
C HIS A 182 4.08 -3.85 -1.50
N MET A 183 5.38 -4.13 -1.49
CA MET A 183 5.90 -5.48 -1.27
C MET A 183 5.55 -6.00 0.13
N SER A 184 5.55 -5.14 1.17
CA SER A 184 5.10 -5.54 2.51
C SER A 184 3.61 -5.94 2.52
N GLY A 185 2.76 -5.23 1.76
CA GLY A 185 1.35 -5.60 1.57
C GLY A 185 1.19 -6.98 0.93
N LEU A 186 1.94 -7.24 -0.15
CA LEU A 186 1.96 -8.55 -0.81
C LEU A 186 2.46 -9.66 0.13
N LEU A 187 3.51 -9.40 0.91
CA LEU A 187 4.08 -10.36 1.87
C LEU A 187 3.14 -10.64 3.04
N SER A 188 2.43 -9.63 3.55
CA SER A 188 1.42 -9.81 4.61
C SER A 188 0.25 -10.67 4.13
N LEU A 189 -0.27 -10.41 2.92
CA LEU A 189 -1.28 -11.26 2.28
C LEU A 189 -0.74 -12.68 2.05
N TYR A 190 0.48 -12.79 1.54
CA TYR A 190 1.12 -14.08 1.31
C TYR A 190 1.25 -14.90 2.59
N LEU A 191 1.75 -14.29 3.67
CA LEU A 191 1.89 -14.94 4.96
C LEU A 191 0.54 -15.30 5.58
N PHE A 192 -0.49 -14.49 5.34
CA PHE A 192 -1.87 -14.81 5.72
C PHE A 192 -2.38 -16.08 5.01
N TYR A 193 -2.14 -16.27 3.72
CA TYR A 193 -2.59 -17.47 3.01
C TYR A 193 -1.65 -18.68 3.17
N ASN A 194 -0.34 -18.47 3.19
CA ASN A 194 0.66 -19.53 3.27
C ASN A 194 0.89 -20.05 4.70
N LYS A 195 0.67 -19.20 5.70
CA LYS A 195 0.87 -19.47 7.14
C LYS A 195 2.32 -19.82 7.54
N LYS A 196 3.26 -19.83 6.59
CA LYS A 196 4.68 -20.18 6.75
C LYS A 196 5.56 -19.18 6.02
N ILE A 197 6.77 -18.99 6.56
CA ILE A 197 7.87 -18.30 5.87
C ILE A 197 8.53 -19.35 4.96
N ASP A 198 8.54 -19.10 3.66
CA ASP A 198 9.21 -19.94 2.67
C ASP A 198 10.07 -19.09 1.73
N ARG A 199 10.62 -19.73 0.68
CA ARG A 199 11.52 -19.09 -0.28
C ARG A 199 10.94 -17.83 -0.94
N TYR A 200 9.63 -17.76 -1.18
CA TYR A 200 9.02 -16.60 -1.82
C TYR A 200 8.90 -15.43 -0.85
N PHE A 201 8.55 -15.72 0.42
CA PHE A 201 8.56 -14.70 1.46
C PHE A 201 9.98 -14.15 1.68
N ILE A 202 10.98 -15.03 1.75
CA ILE A 202 12.38 -14.65 1.91
C ILE A 202 12.85 -13.81 0.73
N LEU A 203 12.52 -14.20 -0.51
CA LEU A 203 12.87 -13.42 -1.71
C LEU A 203 12.30 -11.99 -1.66
N GLY A 204 11.01 -11.85 -1.34
CA GLY A 204 10.38 -10.53 -1.21
C GLY A 204 11.00 -9.71 -0.07
N MET A 205 11.30 -10.33 1.07
CA MET A 205 12.01 -9.70 2.17
C MET A 205 13.41 -9.21 1.75
N THR A 206 14.19 -10.05 1.08
CA THR A 206 15.52 -9.68 0.57
C THR A 206 15.42 -8.50 -0.40
N SER A 207 14.40 -8.47 -1.28
CA SER A 207 14.19 -7.33 -2.18
C SER A 207 13.94 -6.01 -1.42
N ILE A 208 13.27 -6.05 -0.27
CA ILE A 208 13.05 -4.87 0.58
C ILE A 208 14.36 -4.41 1.23
N PHE A 209 15.20 -5.33 1.71
CA PHE A 209 16.51 -4.98 2.25
C PHE A 209 17.42 -4.32 1.20
N ILE A 210 17.36 -4.83 -0.04
CA ILE A 210 18.12 -4.30 -1.17
C ILE A 210 17.75 -2.83 -1.47
N THR A 211 16.51 -2.39 -1.21
CA THR A 211 16.13 -0.99 -1.43
C THR A 211 16.71 -0.02 -0.39
N GLN A 212 17.33 -0.54 0.68
CA GLN A 212 17.91 0.23 1.78
C GLN A 212 16.92 1.23 2.39
N SER A 213 15.62 0.93 2.31
CA SER A 213 14.56 1.77 2.86
C SER A 213 14.43 1.53 4.37
N THR A 214 14.76 2.53 5.18
CA THR A 214 14.58 2.49 6.64
C THR A 214 13.17 2.06 7.03
N LEU A 215 12.17 2.68 6.40
CA LEU A 215 10.76 2.31 6.59
C LEU A 215 10.48 0.87 6.15
N GLY A 216 11.05 0.43 5.03
CA GLY A 216 10.90 -0.94 4.55
C GLY A 216 11.44 -1.98 5.52
N ILE A 217 12.62 -1.71 6.10
CA ILE A 217 13.21 -2.59 7.12
C ILE A 217 12.33 -2.61 8.37
N ILE A 218 11.82 -1.46 8.82
CA ILE A 218 10.89 -1.38 9.96
C ILE A 218 9.64 -2.23 9.70
N LEU A 219 8.99 -2.08 8.53
CA LEU A 219 7.78 -2.82 8.17
C LEU A 219 8.00 -4.34 8.21
N ILE A 220 9.08 -4.83 7.60
CA ILE A 220 9.39 -6.26 7.58
C ILE A 220 9.77 -6.80 8.96
N SER A 221 10.53 -6.00 9.73
CA SER A 221 10.88 -6.35 11.11
C SER A 221 9.62 -6.54 11.94
N LEU A 222 8.66 -5.60 11.86
CA LEU A 222 7.38 -5.72 12.56
C LEU A 222 6.58 -6.95 12.12
N ILE A 223 6.54 -7.26 10.81
CA ILE A 223 5.84 -8.45 10.30
C ILE A 223 6.47 -9.73 10.87
N LEU A 224 7.80 -9.82 10.85
CA LEU A 224 8.53 -10.98 11.35
C LEU A 224 8.39 -11.14 12.86
N ILE A 225 8.60 -10.07 13.64
CA ILE A 225 8.39 -10.06 15.09
C ILE A 225 6.99 -10.55 15.42
N THR A 226 5.97 -9.99 14.78
CA THR A 226 4.57 -10.37 14.99
C THR A 226 4.34 -11.85 14.67
N TYR A 227 4.86 -12.33 13.53
CA TYR A 227 4.74 -13.73 13.14
C TYR A 227 5.41 -14.68 14.13
N LEU A 228 6.61 -14.34 14.60
CA LEU A 228 7.43 -15.16 15.48
C LEU A 228 6.86 -15.19 16.90
N LEU A 229 6.51 -14.02 17.46
CA LEU A 229 5.97 -13.87 18.81
C LEU A 229 4.65 -14.61 19.03
N THR A 230 3.83 -14.79 17.99
CA THR A 230 2.53 -15.49 18.12
C THR A 230 2.55 -16.94 17.64
N SER A 231 3.70 -17.45 17.21
CA SER A 231 3.87 -18.89 16.95
C SER A 231 4.33 -19.57 18.25
N LYS A 232 3.96 -20.83 18.52
CA LYS A 232 4.56 -21.56 19.67
C LYS A 232 6.09 -21.59 19.46
N ILE A 233 6.81 -20.75 20.20
CA ILE A 233 8.24 -20.51 19.99
C ILE A 233 9.01 -21.67 20.61
N LYS A 234 9.72 -22.45 19.77
CA LYS A 234 10.83 -23.28 20.26
C LYS A 234 12.00 -22.34 20.56
N LYS A 235 12.74 -22.53 21.67
CA LYS A 235 13.87 -21.65 22.10
C LYS A 235 14.80 -21.24 20.94
N ASN A 236 15.10 -22.16 20.02
CA ASN A 236 15.95 -21.89 18.85
C ASN A 236 15.40 -20.80 17.92
N LYS A 237 14.07 -20.70 17.75
CA LYS A 237 13.46 -19.63 16.94
C LYS A 237 13.63 -18.26 17.58
N LEU A 238 13.54 -18.17 18.92
CA LEU A 238 13.74 -16.90 19.63
C LEU A 238 15.16 -16.39 19.40
N PHE A 239 16.15 -17.28 19.50
CA PHE A 239 17.56 -16.97 19.26
C PHE A 239 17.84 -16.46 17.83
N PHE A 240 17.30 -17.13 16.80
CA PHE A 240 17.42 -16.64 15.44
C PHE A 240 16.70 -15.31 15.22
N THR A 241 15.57 -15.09 15.90
CA THR A 241 14.84 -13.82 15.86
C THR A 241 15.66 -12.70 16.50
N SER A 242 16.27 -12.95 17.65
CA SER A 242 17.10 -11.95 18.35
C SER A 242 18.36 -11.63 17.57
N ILE A 243 19.02 -12.61 16.94
CA ILE A 243 20.17 -12.35 16.05
C ILE A 243 19.73 -11.50 14.85
N PHE A 244 18.62 -11.86 14.21
CA PHE A 244 18.11 -11.12 13.07
C PHE A 244 17.75 -9.68 13.44
N LEU A 245 17.10 -9.48 14.60
CA LEU A 245 16.82 -8.15 15.14
C LEU A 245 18.09 -7.38 15.49
N ALA A 246 19.10 -8.03 16.08
CA ALA A 246 20.38 -7.41 16.38
C ALA A 246 21.10 -6.96 15.10
N LEU A 247 21.07 -7.76 14.04
CA LEU A 247 21.62 -7.38 12.73
C LEU A 247 20.87 -6.17 12.15
N ILE A 248 19.53 -6.20 12.19
CA ILE A 248 18.72 -5.03 11.79
C ILE A 248 19.10 -3.80 12.61
N PHE A 249 19.23 -3.95 13.93
CA PHE A 249 19.58 -2.86 14.84
C PHE A 249 20.96 -2.28 14.49
N LEU A 250 21.96 -3.13 14.21
CA LEU A 250 23.29 -2.71 13.77
C LEU A 250 23.26 -1.90 12.47
N PHE A 251 22.38 -2.22 11.52
CA PHE A 251 22.24 -1.47 10.27
C PHE A 251 21.38 -0.22 10.40
N ILE A 252 20.35 -0.24 11.25
CA ILE A 252 19.41 0.87 11.41
C ILE A 252 19.96 1.94 12.35
N VAL A 253 20.61 1.58 13.45
CA VAL A 253 21.04 2.54 14.49
C VAL A 253 21.92 3.65 13.92
N PRO A 254 22.95 3.38 13.09
CA PRO A 254 23.76 4.45 12.50
C PRO A 254 22.92 5.44 11.68
N GLU A 255 21.95 4.93 10.91
CA GLU A 255 21.05 5.76 10.12
C GLU A 255 20.07 6.56 10.99
N ILE A 256 19.58 5.97 12.10
CA ILE A 256 18.76 6.69 13.08
C ILE A 256 19.56 7.79 13.76
N VAL A 257 20.80 7.51 14.19
CA VAL A 257 21.66 8.50 14.84
C VAL A 257 21.95 9.65 13.88
N ASN A 258 22.37 9.34 12.65
CA ASN A 258 22.59 10.36 11.61
C ASN A 258 21.31 11.19 11.35
N ARG A 259 20.14 10.54 11.28
CA ARG A 259 18.84 11.23 11.16
C ARG A 259 18.55 12.16 12.34
N ILE A 260 18.82 11.74 13.56
CA ILE A 260 18.61 12.57 14.77
C ILE A 260 19.56 13.78 14.73
N ASP A 261 20.82 13.57 14.36
CA ASP A 261 21.80 14.66 14.26
C ASP A 261 21.39 15.68 13.20
N VAL A 262 21.01 15.21 12.01
CA VAL A 262 20.54 16.08 10.92
C VAL A 262 19.21 16.77 11.27
N PHE A 263 18.32 16.10 12.01
CA PHE A 263 17.07 16.68 12.50
C PHE A 263 17.30 17.78 13.55
N THR A 264 18.15 17.54 14.54
CA THR A 264 18.49 18.53 15.57
C THR A 264 19.23 19.75 15.01
N GLN A 265 19.98 19.57 13.92
CA GLN A 265 20.61 20.66 13.16
C GLN A 265 19.63 21.42 12.24
N GLY A 266 18.36 21.00 12.16
CA GLY A 266 17.36 21.60 11.29
C GLY A 266 17.49 21.23 9.80
N ALA A 267 18.43 20.36 9.45
CA ALA A 267 18.71 19.95 8.07
C ALA A 267 17.87 18.74 7.59
N ASP A 268 17.10 18.08 8.47
CA ASP A 268 16.17 17.00 8.06
C ASP A 268 14.88 17.60 7.49
N THR A 269 14.95 17.99 6.22
CA THR A 269 13.82 18.54 5.47
C THR A 269 12.58 17.65 5.57
N SER A 270 12.72 16.32 5.49
CA SER A 270 11.57 15.41 5.49
C SER A 270 10.80 15.42 6.83
N ASN A 271 11.50 15.34 7.96
CA ASN A 271 10.84 15.33 9.27
C ASN A 271 10.38 16.72 9.70
N ASN A 272 11.12 17.77 9.35
CA ASN A 272 10.71 19.15 9.60
C ASN A 272 9.41 19.51 8.85
N LEU A 273 9.27 19.07 7.60
CA LEU A 273 8.02 19.24 6.84
C LEU A 273 6.83 18.50 7.49
N LYS A 274 7.04 17.33 8.09
CA LYS A 274 5.99 16.61 8.83
C LYS A 274 5.54 17.37 10.08
N LEU A 275 6.48 17.93 10.84
CA LEU A 275 6.14 18.75 12.00
C LEU A 275 5.39 20.01 11.60
N LEU A 276 5.82 20.70 10.54
CA LEU A 276 5.12 21.87 9.99
C LEU A 276 3.70 21.51 9.53
N ALA A 277 3.52 20.36 8.87
CA ALA A 277 2.20 19.88 8.48
C ALA A 277 1.31 19.61 9.71
N ILE A 278 1.85 19.01 10.77
CA ILE A 278 1.09 18.78 12.02
C ILE A 278 0.73 20.10 12.71
N MET A 279 1.66 21.05 12.77
CA MET A 279 1.41 22.37 13.34
C MET A 279 0.31 23.11 12.57
N ASN A 280 0.40 23.14 11.23
CA ASN A 280 -0.63 23.76 10.40
C ASN A 280 -1.99 23.05 10.56
N PHE A 281 -2.02 21.71 10.66
CA PHE A 281 -3.24 20.96 10.88
C PHE A 281 -3.95 21.33 12.19
N ILE A 282 -3.19 21.63 13.25
CA ILE A 282 -3.73 22.01 14.56
C ILE A 282 -4.14 23.49 14.59
N GLN A 283 -3.40 24.36 13.90
CA GLN A 283 -3.59 25.82 13.97
C GLN A 283 -4.70 26.36 13.05
N ASP A 284 -5.03 25.64 11.97
CA ASP A 284 -6.04 26.07 11.01
C ASP A 284 -7.37 25.34 11.25
N ASP A 285 -8.35 26.04 11.84
CA ASP A 285 -9.64 25.46 12.24
C ASP A 285 -10.36 24.71 11.11
N ASN A 286 -10.22 25.18 9.87
CA ASN A 286 -10.84 24.52 8.73
C ASN A 286 -10.13 23.22 8.36
N ILE A 287 -8.79 23.24 8.37
CA ILE A 287 -7.99 22.04 8.09
C ILE A 287 -8.11 21.04 9.23
N PHE A 288 -8.18 21.50 10.47
CA PHE A 288 -8.47 20.65 11.62
C PHE A 288 -9.82 19.94 11.47
N SER A 289 -10.85 20.69 11.05
CA SER A 289 -12.22 20.17 10.96
C SER A 289 -12.47 19.28 9.75
N PHE A 290 -11.95 19.68 8.58
CA PHE A 290 -12.27 19.07 7.28
C PHE A 290 -11.07 18.40 6.57
N GLY A 291 -9.86 18.56 7.11
CA GLY A 291 -8.63 18.01 6.56
C GLY A 291 -7.99 18.90 5.49
N TYR A 292 -6.92 18.39 4.91
CA TYR A 292 -6.27 18.89 3.70
C TYR A 292 -6.93 18.36 2.41
N GLY A 293 -7.83 17.37 2.50
CA GLY A 293 -8.36 16.67 1.34
C GLY A 293 -7.31 15.88 0.57
N LEU A 294 -7.48 15.76 -0.74
CA LEU A 294 -6.56 15.02 -1.62
C LEU A 294 -5.32 15.83 -2.06
N VAL A 295 -5.15 17.03 -1.52
CA VAL A 295 -4.06 17.96 -1.85
C VAL A 295 -2.70 17.35 -1.42
N SER A 296 -1.71 17.42 -2.30
CA SER A 296 -0.29 17.30 -1.93
C SER A 296 0.48 18.48 -2.51
N LYS A 297 1.81 18.50 -2.37
CA LYS A 297 2.64 19.49 -3.07
C LYS A 297 2.64 19.20 -4.57
N ASP A 298 1.58 19.63 -5.21
CA ASP A 298 1.32 19.45 -6.64
C ASP A 298 1.43 20.76 -7.41
N HIS A 299 1.70 21.85 -6.69
CA HIS A 299 1.79 23.19 -7.21
C HIS A 299 2.94 23.91 -6.50
N ASP A 300 3.76 24.66 -7.23
CA ASP A 300 4.99 25.28 -6.69
C ASP A 300 4.70 26.33 -5.61
N TYR A 301 3.60 27.06 -5.73
CA TYR A 301 3.12 28.00 -4.71
C TYR A 301 2.49 27.36 -3.46
N LEU A 302 2.26 26.04 -3.43
CA LEU A 302 1.81 25.41 -2.19
C LEU A 302 2.98 25.31 -1.21
N PRO A 303 2.71 25.52 0.10
CA PRO A 303 3.72 25.30 1.13
C PRO A 303 4.36 23.92 1.02
N SER A 304 5.67 23.85 1.25
CA SER A 304 6.45 22.62 1.13
C SER A 304 5.95 21.48 2.04
N TYR A 305 5.28 21.80 3.16
CA TYR A 305 4.76 20.80 4.08
C TYR A 305 3.64 19.92 3.48
N TYR A 306 3.04 20.31 2.35
CA TYR A 306 2.09 19.46 1.62
C TYR A 306 2.73 18.20 0.99
N GLU A 307 4.06 18.08 0.96
CA GLU A 307 4.72 16.80 0.66
C GLU A 307 4.49 15.78 1.78
N ALA A 308 4.44 16.24 3.02
CA ALA A 308 4.38 15.40 4.20
C ALA A 308 2.95 14.92 4.54
N THR A 309 1.91 15.57 4.03
CA THR A 309 0.49 15.26 4.37
C THR A 309 0.07 13.84 3.99
N LYS A 310 0.78 13.20 3.05
CA LYS A 310 0.53 11.84 2.56
C LYS A 310 1.41 10.77 3.19
N ASP A 311 2.35 11.17 4.04
CA ASP A 311 3.40 10.33 4.63
C ASP A 311 3.25 10.14 6.16
N ILE A 312 2.01 10.17 6.67
CA ILE A 312 1.66 10.14 8.11
C ILE A 312 0.91 8.85 8.50
N THR A 313 1.17 7.71 7.82
CA THR A 313 0.47 6.41 7.99
C THR A 313 -1.02 6.44 7.64
N LEU A 314 -1.71 5.29 7.55
CA LEU A 314 -3.16 5.26 7.28
C LEU A 314 -3.96 6.02 8.36
N PHE A 315 -3.53 5.91 9.62
CA PHE A 315 -4.25 6.54 10.73
C PHE A 315 -4.15 8.07 10.64
N GLY A 316 -2.94 8.59 10.42
CA GLY A 316 -2.74 10.02 10.21
C GLY A 316 -3.31 10.49 8.87
N SER A 317 -3.26 9.69 7.81
CA SER A 317 -3.80 10.06 6.50
C SER A 317 -5.33 10.16 6.51
N ILE A 318 -6.02 9.35 7.30
CA ILE A 318 -7.48 9.46 7.47
C ILE A 318 -7.82 10.81 8.11
N LEU A 319 -7.10 11.21 9.16
CA LEU A 319 -7.29 12.52 9.79
C LEU A 319 -6.86 13.67 8.87
N SER A 320 -5.74 13.52 8.17
CA SER A 320 -5.24 14.56 7.27
C SER A 320 -6.12 14.75 6.05
N ILE A 321 -6.80 13.72 5.54
CA ILE A 321 -7.67 13.84 4.36
C ILE A 321 -9.07 14.29 4.75
N TYR A 322 -9.65 13.72 5.82
CA TYR A 322 -11.07 13.90 6.17
C TYR A 322 -11.31 14.86 7.35
N GLY A 323 -10.25 15.35 7.98
CA GLY A 323 -10.33 16.14 9.21
C GLY A 323 -10.62 15.31 10.45
N VAL A 324 -10.60 15.97 11.62
CA VAL A 324 -10.74 15.28 12.91
C VAL A 324 -12.13 14.66 13.08
N PHE A 325 -13.21 15.34 12.69
CA PHE A 325 -14.56 14.85 12.94
C PHE A 325 -14.88 13.60 12.12
N LEU A 326 -14.84 13.71 10.79
CA LEU A 326 -15.13 12.58 9.90
C LEU A 326 -14.04 11.51 9.98
N GLY A 327 -12.77 11.92 10.09
CA GLY A 327 -11.65 11.00 10.23
C GLY A 327 -11.75 10.14 11.50
N THR A 328 -12.15 10.72 12.64
CA THR A 328 -12.36 9.95 13.88
C THR A 328 -13.48 8.92 13.72
N ILE A 329 -14.59 9.27 13.07
CA ILE A 329 -15.68 8.31 12.79
C ILE A 329 -15.17 7.15 11.95
N ILE A 330 -14.42 7.43 10.87
CA ILE A 330 -13.84 6.39 10.00
C ILE A 330 -12.87 5.50 10.78
N LEU A 331 -12.02 6.07 11.64
CA LEU A 331 -11.08 5.34 12.48
C LEU A 331 -11.79 4.44 13.50
N LEU A 332 -12.83 4.94 14.16
CA LEU A 332 -13.62 4.14 15.10
C LEU A 332 -14.31 2.97 14.40
N VAL A 333 -14.87 3.17 13.21
CA VAL A 333 -15.45 2.11 12.39
C VAL A 333 -14.37 1.07 12.00
N PHE A 334 -13.19 1.53 11.58
CA PHE A 334 -12.08 0.66 11.24
C PHE A 334 -11.64 -0.21 12.43
N ILE A 335 -11.44 0.40 13.61
CA ILE A 335 -11.08 -0.29 14.85
C ILE A 335 -12.19 -1.27 15.25
N PHE A 336 -13.46 -0.87 15.16
CA PHE A 336 -14.59 -1.74 15.48
C PHE A 336 -14.62 -3.00 14.59
N ILE A 337 -14.42 -2.85 13.27
CA ILE A 337 -14.35 -3.99 12.34
C ILE A 337 -13.17 -4.91 12.69
N LEU A 338 -12.01 -4.32 13.00
CA LEU A 338 -10.82 -5.05 13.43
C LEU A 338 -11.09 -5.87 14.70
N LEU A 339 -11.72 -5.28 15.71
CA LEU A 339 -12.04 -5.96 16.96
C LEU A 339 -13.06 -7.07 16.76
N LYS A 340 -14.14 -6.81 15.99
CA LYS A 340 -15.22 -7.77 15.72
C LYS A 340 -14.80 -8.97 14.87
N SER A 341 -13.73 -8.84 14.08
CA SER A 341 -13.25 -9.92 13.21
C SER A 341 -12.86 -11.18 13.99
N LYS A 342 -13.19 -12.36 13.46
CA LYS A 342 -12.86 -13.66 14.06
C LYS A 342 -11.44 -14.17 13.74
N ILE A 343 -10.67 -13.41 12.96
CA ILE A 343 -9.31 -13.78 12.59
C ILE A 343 -8.40 -13.78 13.83
N GLN A 344 -7.39 -14.64 13.85
CA GLN A 344 -6.37 -14.63 14.90
C GLN A 344 -5.66 -13.28 14.97
N VAL A 345 -5.47 -12.74 16.18
CA VAL A 345 -4.86 -11.41 16.43
C VAL A 345 -3.55 -11.22 15.65
N LYS A 346 -2.69 -12.25 15.59
CA LYS A 346 -1.44 -12.19 14.82
C LYS A 346 -1.62 -11.80 13.35
N TYR A 347 -2.65 -12.33 12.69
CA TYR A 347 -2.90 -12.05 11.29
C TYR A 347 -3.58 -10.69 11.12
N LYS A 348 -4.38 -10.24 12.11
CA LYS A 348 -4.88 -8.86 12.11
C LYS A 348 -3.70 -7.88 12.12
N LEU A 349 -2.75 -8.07 13.04
CA LEU A 349 -1.54 -7.25 13.17
C LEU A 349 -0.67 -7.30 11.91
N ILE A 350 -0.38 -8.49 11.38
CA ILE A 350 0.40 -8.65 10.13
C ILE A 350 -0.23 -7.90 8.96
N LEU A 351 -1.56 -7.95 8.84
CA LEU A 351 -2.29 -7.29 7.75
C LEU A 351 -2.43 -5.77 7.98
N THR A 352 -2.35 -5.27 9.21
CA THR A 352 -2.37 -3.82 9.49
C THR A 352 -1.02 -3.16 9.29
N ILE A 353 0.11 -3.87 9.47
CA ILE A 353 1.46 -3.27 9.37
C ILE A 353 1.71 -2.56 8.04
N PRO A 354 1.38 -3.13 6.87
CA PRO A 354 1.59 -2.44 5.58
C PRO A 354 0.86 -1.09 5.48
N LEU A 355 -0.26 -0.90 6.20
CA LEU A 355 -1.03 0.35 6.21
C LEU A 355 -0.26 1.52 6.84
N LEU A 356 0.89 1.27 7.49
CA LEU A 356 1.78 2.33 7.96
C LEU A 356 2.44 3.11 6.80
N LYS A 357 2.55 2.54 5.59
CA LYS A 357 3.02 3.24 4.38
C LYS A 357 2.06 3.14 3.20
N LEU A 358 1.32 2.03 3.09
CA LEU A 358 0.28 1.85 2.08
C LEU A 358 -0.98 2.62 2.50
N CYS A 359 -0.88 3.94 2.53
CA CYS A 359 -1.91 4.86 3.02
C CYS A 359 -2.30 5.95 2.02
N SER A 360 -1.60 6.04 0.89
CA SER A 360 -1.90 7.04 -0.13
C SER A 360 -3.01 6.55 -1.07
N PRO A 361 -4.13 7.28 -1.20
CA PRO A 361 -5.13 7.02 -2.23
C PRO A 361 -4.62 7.33 -3.65
N GLY A 362 -3.35 7.75 -3.78
CA GLY A 362 -2.66 7.95 -5.04
C GLY A 362 -2.18 6.68 -5.75
N TYR A 363 -2.39 5.49 -5.17
CA TYR A 363 -1.96 4.22 -5.77
C TYR A 363 -3.11 3.24 -5.96
N ALA A 364 -3.18 2.59 -7.13
CA ALA A 364 -4.22 1.61 -7.42
C ALA A 364 -4.19 0.40 -6.45
N PHE A 365 -2.99 -0.07 -6.10
CA PHE A 365 -2.83 -1.21 -5.18
C PHE A 365 -3.39 -0.95 -3.78
N PHE A 366 -3.39 0.32 -3.32
CA PHE A 366 -3.97 0.69 -2.03
C PHE A 366 -5.46 0.28 -1.94
N PHE A 367 -6.24 0.55 -2.98
CA PHE A 367 -7.67 0.22 -3.02
C PHE A 367 -7.93 -1.28 -3.08
N ILE A 368 -7.13 -2.03 -3.84
CA ILE A 368 -7.20 -3.49 -3.85
C ILE A 368 -6.86 -4.04 -2.47
N TYR A 369 -5.78 -3.56 -1.86
CA TYR A 369 -5.33 -4.04 -0.56
C TYR A 369 -6.37 -3.79 0.53
N ILE A 370 -6.92 -2.57 0.63
CA ILE A 370 -7.89 -2.22 1.68
C ILE A 370 -9.21 -2.99 1.53
N LEU A 371 -9.71 -3.18 0.31
CA LEU A 371 -10.91 -3.98 0.07
C LEU A 371 -10.66 -5.46 0.37
N TRP A 372 -9.50 -5.98 -0.02
CA TRP A 372 -9.13 -7.36 0.29
C TRP A 372 -8.98 -7.58 1.80
N PHE A 373 -8.34 -6.62 2.48
CA PHE A 373 -8.23 -6.58 3.94
C PHE A 373 -9.60 -6.66 4.62
N PHE A 374 -10.57 -5.83 4.21
CA PHE A 374 -11.92 -5.87 4.79
C PHE A 374 -12.67 -7.17 4.48
N ILE A 375 -12.48 -7.76 3.30
CA ILE A 375 -13.06 -9.08 2.98
C ILE A 375 -12.50 -10.14 3.91
N ILE A 376 -11.19 -10.14 4.12
CA ILE A 376 -10.51 -11.05 5.03
C ILE A 376 -11.08 -10.87 6.43
N LEU A 377 -11.14 -9.65 6.97
CA LEU A 377 -11.68 -9.40 8.31
C LEU A 377 -13.13 -9.87 8.50
N ASN A 378 -13.96 -9.79 7.45
CA ASN A 378 -15.36 -10.22 7.46
C ASN A 378 -15.56 -11.72 7.17
N GLU A 379 -14.49 -12.47 6.88
CA GLU A 379 -14.58 -13.88 6.53
C GLU A 379 -14.93 -14.71 7.79
N LYS A 380 -16.11 -15.35 7.79
CA LYS A 380 -16.62 -16.12 8.94
C LYS A 380 -15.87 -17.45 9.18
N LYS A 381 -15.05 -17.92 8.24
CA LYS A 381 -14.50 -19.30 8.16
C LYS A 381 -12.96 -19.37 8.28
N PHE A 382 -12.40 -18.96 9.40
CA PHE A 382 -10.96 -19.22 9.68
C PHE A 382 -10.67 -20.23 10.79
N ASN A 383 -11.69 -20.80 11.44
CA ASN A 383 -11.50 -21.73 12.57
C ASN A 383 -11.85 -23.21 12.28
N THR A 384 -12.44 -23.55 11.14
CA THR A 384 -12.90 -24.94 10.89
C THR A 384 -11.81 -25.89 10.34
N GLU A 385 -10.64 -25.40 9.92
CA GLU A 385 -9.54 -26.28 9.46
C GLU A 385 -8.63 -26.78 10.60
N HIS A 386 -8.84 -26.33 11.83
CA HIS A 386 -8.07 -26.81 13.00
C HIS A 386 -8.75 -27.94 13.78
N GLN A 387 -9.97 -28.35 13.39
CA GLN A 387 -10.71 -29.45 14.03
C GLN A 387 -10.81 -30.73 13.18
N SER A 388 -10.31 -30.72 11.94
CA SER A 388 -10.33 -31.90 11.06
C SER A 388 -8.95 -32.55 10.86
N GLN A 389 -7.95 -32.14 11.64
CA GLN A 389 -6.58 -32.71 11.61
C GLN A 389 -6.00 -32.94 13.00
N SER A 390 -6.85 -33.09 14.01
CA SER A 390 -6.45 -33.61 15.33
C SER A 390 -7.02 -34.99 15.53
#